data_AF-A0A0S8FB87-F1
#
_entry.id   AF-A0A0S8FB87-F1
#
_cell.length_a   1.000
_cell.length_b   1.000
_cell.length_c   1.000
_cell.angle_alpha   90.00
_cell.angle_beta   90.00
_cell.angle_gamma   90.00
#
_symmetry.space_group_name_H-M   'P 1'
#
loop_
_entity.id
_entity.type
_entity.pdbx_description
1 polymer ?
#
loop_
_entity_poly.entity_id
_entity_poly.type
_entity_poly.pdbx_seq_one_letter_code
_entity_poly.pdbx_strand_id
1 'polypeptide(L)'
;MNDQWTDRLSDYLDGELNAAERAELEEHLSGCSECSAVLEQLRQVVARAQSLEDRAPESDLWSGVAERIGAVSSVSDLDEHRRRKHERLSERRFTISLPQLVAASVALMVLSAGSAWIVSRSGSAASEGVTPTAANGAGLVADAPAQLATSYDAAVLQLERILEESRSRLDTVTVRIIEENLLIVDRAIAQAQRALAMDPASIYLQEHLAATKRQKLEFLRQAALMAGAVS
;
A
#
# COMPACT_ATOMS: atom_id res chain seq x y z
N MET A 1 -9.42 -0.17 -33.56
CA MET A 1 -10.26 -0.40 -32.37
C MET A 1 -9.73 0.50 -31.27
N ASN A 2 -10.54 1.40 -30.73
CA ASN A 2 -10.10 2.35 -29.69
C ASN A 2 -10.43 1.74 -28.32
N ASP A 3 -9.40 1.42 -27.54
CA ASP A 3 -9.55 0.76 -26.22
C ASP A 3 -10.49 1.53 -25.28
N GLN A 4 -10.52 2.86 -25.38
CA GLN A 4 -11.42 3.74 -24.63
C GLN A 4 -12.92 3.39 -24.78
N TRP A 5 -13.36 2.96 -25.96
CA TRP A 5 -14.78 2.62 -26.16
C TRP A 5 -15.08 1.23 -25.61
N THR A 6 -14.13 0.30 -25.68
CA THR A 6 -14.27 -1.05 -25.11
C THR A 6 -14.43 -1.01 -23.59
N ASP A 7 -13.62 -0.21 -22.89
CA ASP A 7 -13.74 -0.05 -21.44
C ASP A 7 -15.12 0.54 -21.06
N ARG A 8 -15.54 1.61 -21.76
CA ARG A 8 -16.87 2.24 -21.55
C ARG A 8 -18.04 1.29 -21.82
N LEU A 9 -17.89 0.29 -22.69
CA LEU A 9 -18.93 -0.72 -22.92
C LEU A 9 -19.13 -1.63 -21.71
N SER A 10 -18.05 -1.98 -20.99
CA SER A 10 -18.14 -2.75 -19.74
C SER A 10 -18.83 -1.92 -18.67
N ASP A 11 -18.35 -0.69 -18.44
CA ASP A 11 -18.93 0.23 -17.45
C ASP A 11 -20.42 0.50 -17.72
N TYR A 12 -20.83 0.55 -19.00
CA TYR A 12 -22.23 0.71 -19.39
C TYR A 12 -23.10 -0.48 -18.95
N LEU A 13 -22.59 -1.71 -19.09
CA LEU A 13 -23.27 -2.94 -18.71
C LEU A 13 -23.33 -3.10 -17.19
N ASP A 14 -22.28 -2.72 -16.49
CA ASP A 14 -22.19 -2.77 -15.03
C ASP A 14 -22.97 -1.60 -14.36
N GLY A 15 -23.38 -0.60 -15.15
CA GLY A 15 -24.17 0.53 -14.68
C GLY A 15 -23.34 1.61 -13.97
N GLU A 16 -22.04 1.62 -14.20
CA GLU A 16 -21.07 2.50 -13.55
C GLU A 16 -20.92 3.87 -14.25
N LEU A 17 -21.38 3.98 -15.50
CA LEU A 17 -21.37 5.26 -16.24
C LEU A 17 -22.39 6.27 -15.69
N ASN A 18 -21.94 7.51 -15.56
CA ASN A 18 -22.85 8.63 -15.24
C ASN A 18 -23.75 8.99 -16.45
N ALA A 19 -24.76 9.83 -16.23
CA ALA A 19 -25.75 10.15 -17.26
C ALA A 19 -25.16 10.83 -18.52
N ALA A 20 -24.11 11.65 -18.35
CA ALA A 20 -23.46 12.32 -19.48
C ALA A 20 -22.62 11.34 -20.31
N GLU A 21 -21.81 10.52 -19.64
CA GLU A 21 -21.00 9.48 -20.27
C GLU A 21 -21.86 8.45 -21.00
N ARG A 22 -23.02 8.11 -20.40
CA ARG A 22 -23.99 7.21 -21.01
C ARG A 22 -24.55 7.79 -22.32
N ALA A 23 -24.90 9.06 -22.33
CA ALA A 23 -25.40 9.74 -23.53
C ALA A 23 -24.34 9.81 -24.63
N GLU A 24 -23.09 10.14 -24.29
CA GLU A 24 -21.97 10.15 -25.24
C GLU A 24 -21.74 8.76 -25.88
N LEU A 25 -21.80 7.70 -25.06
CA LEU A 25 -21.65 6.33 -25.55
C LEU A 25 -22.83 5.90 -26.43
N GLU A 26 -24.06 6.24 -26.04
CA GLU A 26 -25.25 5.94 -26.84
C GLU A 26 -25.25 6.66 -28.20
N GLU A 27 -24.76 7.91 -28.24
CA GLU A 27 -24.51 8.63 -29.48
C GLU A 27 -23.49 7.89 -30.35
N HIS A 28 -22.36 7.46 -29.78
CA HIS A 28 -21.37 6.66 -30.50
C HIS A 28 -21.94 5.33 -31.04
N LEU A 29 -22.73 4.62 -30.24
CA LEU A 29 -23.34 3.35 -30.61
C LEU A 29 -24.33 3.49 -31.77
N SER A 30 -24.96 4.64 -31.92
CA SER A 30 -25.83 4.93 -33.07
C SER A 30 -25.05 5.06 -34.39
N GLY A 31 -23.78 5.46 -34.33
CA GLY A 31 -22.92 5.69 -35.49
C GLY A 31 -21.90 4.58 -35.79
N CYS A 32 -21.66 3.66 -34.84
CA CYS A 32 -20.60 2.65 -34.94
C CYS A 32 -21.16 1.21 -34.85
N SER A 33 -21.29 0.54 -35.99
CA SER A 33 -21.81 -0.84 -36.06
C SER A 33 -20.92 -1.85 -35.33
N GLU A 34 -19.60 -1.65 -35.35
CA GLU A 34 -18.63 -2.53 -34.68
C GLU A 34 -18.84 -2.51 -33.16
N CYS A 35 -18.91 -1.33 -32.54
CA CYS A 35 -19.16 -1.19 -31.11
C CYS A 35 -20.54 -1.72 -30.71
N SER A 36 -21.56 -1.52 -31.55
CA SER A 36 -22.90 -2.08 -31.30
C SER A 36 -22.90 -3.62 -31.34
N ALA A 37 -22.11 -4.22 -32.23
CA ALA A 37 -21.98 -5.67 -32.31
C ALA A 37 -21.24 -6.26 -31.10
N VAL A 38 -20.19 -5.58 -30.62
CA VAL A 38 -19.47 -5.97 -29.40
C VAL A 38 -20.39 -5.88 -28.18
N LEU A 39 -21.16 -4.80 -28.03
CA LEU A 39 -22.12 -4.65 -26.94
C LEU A 39 -23.14 -5.80 -26.92
N GLU A 40 -23.65 -6.20 -28.09
CA GLU A 40 -24.59 -7.31 -28.18
C GLU A 40 -23.94 -8.66 -27.82
N GLN A 41 -22.69 -8.88 -28.23
CA GLN A 41 -21.94 -10.08 -27.82
C GLN A 41 -21.73 -10.11 -26.30
N LEU A 42 -21.37 -8.98 -25.68
CA LEU A 42 -21.22 -8.89 -24.23
C LEU A 42 -22.55 -9.15 -23.50
N ARG A 43 -23.66 -8.58 -23.97
CA ARG A 43 -25.01 -8.86 -23.45
C ARG A 43 -25.35 -10.35 -23.53
N GLN A 44 -24.97 -11.01 -24.61
CA GLN A 44 -25.17 -12.46 -24.75
C GLN A 44 -24.33 -13.27 -23.75
N VAL A 45 -23.09 -12.86 -23.47
CA VAL A 45 -22.25 -13.47 -22.44
C VAL A 45 -22.88 -13.31 -21.06
N VAL A 46 -23.32 -12.09 -20.72
CA VAL A 46 -24.00 -11.80 -19.44
C VAL A 46 -25.27 -12.66 -19.29
N ALA A 47 -26.11 -12.74 -20.33
CA ALA A 47 -27.31 -13.56 -20.30
C ALA A 47 -27.01 -15.05 -20.10
N ARG A 48 -25.95 -15.57 -20.75
CA ARG A 48 -25.50 -16.95 -20.54
C ARG A 48 -24.98 -17.18 -19.13
N ALA A 49 -24.18 -16.25 -18.60
CA ALA A 49 -23.65 -16.33 -17.25
C ALA A 49 -24.79 -16.33 -16.20
N GLN A 50 -25.81 -15.48 -16.39
CA GLN A 50 -26.99 -15.43 -15.53
C GLN A 50 -27.85 -16.70 -15.60
N SER A 51 -27.78 -17.45 -16.69
CA SER A 51 -28.47 -18.73 -16.84
C SER A 51 -27.77 -19.91 -16.16
N LEU A 52 -26.55 -19.70 -15.66
CA LEU A 52 -25.83 -20.74 -14.93
C LEU A 52 -26.50 -20.98 -13.57
N GLU A 53 -26.61 -22.25 -13.22
CA GLU A 53 -27.08 -22.64 -11.90
C GLU A 53 -26.03 -22.25 -10.84
N ASP A 54 -26.47 -21.48 -9.84
CA ASP A 54 -25.64 -21.16 -8.70
C ASP A 54 -25.49 -22.40 -7.80
N ARG A 55 -24.29 -22.96 -7.78
CA ARG A 55 -23.95 -24.17 -7.03
C ARG A 55 -23.04 -23.80 -5.88
N ALA A 56 -23.58 -23.90 -4.66
CA ALA A 56 -22.78 -23.77 -3.46
C ALA A 56 -21.69 -24.86 -3.39
N PRO A 57 -20.51 -24.55 -2.84
CA PRO A 57 -19.48 -25.55 -2.60
C PRO A 57 -19.98 -26.60 -1.59
N GLU A 58 -19.53 -27.86 -1.74
CA GLU A 58 -19.92 -28.98 -0.87
C GLU A 58 -19.46 -28.84 0.59
N SER A 59 -18.45 -28.00 0.82
CA SER A 59 -17.81 -27.79 2.13
C SER A 59 -17.45 -26.32 2.35
N ASP A 60 -17.24 -25.93 3.61
CA ASP A 60 -16.72 -24.60 3.94
C ASP A 60 -15.25 -24.45 3.52
N LEU A 61 -15.03 -23.80 2.37
CA LEU A 61 -13.71 -23.52 1.83
C LEU A 61 -13.02 -22.33 2.52
N TRP A 62 -13.74 -21.56 3.33
CA TRP A 62 -13.20 -20.33 3.91
C TRP A 62 -12.00 -20.61 4.81
N SER A 63 -12.04 -21.68 5.60
CA SER A 63 -10.93 -22.10 6.45
C SER A 63 -9.61 -22.23 5.70
N GLY A 64 -9.59 -23.00 4.60
CA GLY A 64 -8.40 -23.22 3.77
C GLY A 64 -7.99 -22.00 2.93
N VAL A 65 -8.92 -21.12 2.59
CA VAL A 65 -8.60 -19.82 1.96
C VAL A 65 -7.94 -18.90 2.98
N ALA A 66 -8.55 -18.75 4.16
CA ALA A 66 -8.09 -17.89 5.23
C ALA A 66 -6.68 -18.25 5.71
N GLU A 67 -6.37 -19.54 5.81
CA GLU A 67 -5.02 -20.02 6.16
C GLU A 67 -3.97 -19.56 5.13
N ARG A 68 -4.29 -19.67 3.84
CA ARG A 68 -3.35 -19.37 2.74
C ARG A 68 -3.19 -17.89 2.45
N ILE A 69 -4.20 -17.08 2.74
CA ILE A 69 -4.10 -15.60 2.69
C ILE A 69 -3.59 -15.01 4.01
N GLY A 70 -3.31 -15.83 5.04
CA GLY A 70 -2.81 -15.37 6.33
C GLY A 70 -3.84 -14.66 7.23
N ALA A 71 -5.13 -14.69 6.87
CA ALA A 71 -6.18 -13.98 7.61
C ALA A 71 -6.46 -14.57 9.00
N VAL A 72 -6.19 -15.86 9.21
CA VAL A 72 -6.41 -16.50 10.53
C VAL A 72 -5.41 -15.99 11.58
N SER A 73 -4.21 -15.60 11.16
CA SER A 73 -3.17 -15.06 12.04
C SER A 73 -3.50 -13.63 12.50
N SER A 74 -4.06 -12.79 11.62
CA SER A 74 -4.34 -11.39 11.93
C SER A 74 -5.57 -11.20 12.83
N VAL A 75 -6.61 -12.02 12.67
CA VAL A 75 -7.80 -11.95 13.53
C VAL A 75 -7.52 -12.50 14.93
N SER A 76 -6.76 -13.60 15.02
CA SER A 76 -6.36 -14.19 16.31
C SER A 76 -5.43 -13.26 17.10
N ASP A 77 -4.49 -12.57 16.43
CA ASP A 77 -3.60 -11.59 17.06
C ASP A 77 -4.35 -10.39 17.66
N LEU A 78 -5.42 -9.93 17.01
CA LEU A 78 -6.25 -8.82 17.49
C LEU A 78 -7.12 -9.23 18.70
N ASP A 79 -7.73 -10.42 18.64
CA ASP A 79 -8.52 -10.94 19.75
C ASP A 79 -7.67 -11.26 20.99
N GLU A 80 -6.44 -11.76 20.78
CA GLU A 80 -5.51 -12.03 21.87
C GLU A 80 -4.96 -10.73 22.49
N HIS A 81 -4.69 -9.70 21.69
CA HIS A 81 -4.35 -8.36 22.21
C HIS A 81 -5.48 -7.74 23.04
N ARG A 82 -6.74 -7.91 22.59
CA ARG A 82 -7.91 -7.39 23.31
C ARG A 82 -8.11 -8.09 24.66
N ARG A 83 -7.95 -9.42 24.71
CA ARG A 83 -8.01 -10.21 25.95
C ARG A 83 -6.90 -9.82 26.94
N ARG A 84 -5.64 -9.74 26.48
CA ARG A 84 -4.49 -9.33 27.31
C ARG A 84 -4.63 -7.90 27.86
N LYS A 85 -5.20 -6.97 27.08
CA LYS A 85 -5.49 -5.61 27.56
C LYS A 85 -6.59 -5.59 28.62
N HIS A 86 -7.63 -6.42 28.46
CA HIS A 86 -8.73 -6.51 29.42
C HIS A 86 -8.28 -7.14 30.75
N GLU A 87 -7.42 -8.16 30.73
CA GLU A 87 -6.86 -8.77 31.94
C GLU A 87 -5.93 -7.79 32.69
N ARG A 88 -5.06 -7.07 31.98
CA ARG A 88 -4.15 -6.06 32.58
C ARG A 88 -4.88 -4.85 33.19
N LEU A 89 -6.06 -4.49 32.66
CA LEU A 89 -6.90 -3.43 33.21
C LEU A 89 -7.83 -3.93 34.32
N SER A 90 -8.22 -5.21 34.30
CA SER A 90 -9.08 -5.84 35.31
C SER A 90 -8.36 -6.11 36.63
N GLU A 91 -7.05 -6.40 36.62
CA GLU A 91 -6.27 -6.52 37.87
C GLU A 91 -5.94 -5.17 38.52
N ARG A 92 -6.05 -4.08 37.76
CA ARG A 92 -5.94 -2.71 38.27
C ARG A 92 -7.32 -2.13 38.53
N ARG A 93 -8.09 -2.77 39.40
CA ARG A 93 -9.20 -2.11 40.10
C ARG A 93 -8.63 -1.03 41.02
N PHE A 94 -8.27 0.12 40.44
CA PHE A 94 -7.97 1.32 41.19
C PHE A 94 -9.27 1.83 41.83
N THR A 95 -9.46 1.54 43.10
CA THR A 95 -10.42 2.25 43.94
C THR A 95 -9.85 3.64 44.22
N ILE A 96 -10.10 4.58 43.31
CA ILE A 96 -9.69 5.98 43.50
C ILE A 96 -10.66 6.61 44.50
N SER A 97 -10.17 6.93 45.69
CA SER A 97 -10.94 7.70 46.67
C SER A 97 -10.97 9.18 46.27
N LEU A 98 -12.12 9.84 46.48
CA LEU A 98 -12.37 11.25 46.14
C LEU A 98 -11.23 12.26 46.47
N PRO A 99 -10.47 12.17 47.58
CA PRO A 99 -9.43 13.16 47.86
C PRO A 99 -8.25 13.13 46.87
N GLN A 100 -8.03 12.01 46.17
CA GLN A 100 -6.88 11.84 45.27
C GLN A 100 -7.06 12.55 43.92
N LEU A 101 -8.32 12.85 43.52
CA LEU A 101 -8.63 13.58 42.30
C LEU A 101 -8.33 15.09 42.40
N VAL A 102 -8.43 15.67 43.60
CA VAL A 102 -8.16 17.11 43.81
C VAL A 102 -6.67 17.41 43.65
N ALA A 103 -5.78 16.59 44.20
CA ALA A 103 -4.33 16.78 44.08
C ALA A 103 -3.82 16.67 42.63
N ALA A 104 -4.38 15.74 41.84
CA ALA A 104 -4.03 15.58 40.43
C ALA A 104 -4.40 16.79 39.57
N SER A 105 -5.53 17.45 39.89
CA SER A 105 -5.98 18.64 39.17
C SER A 105 -5.04 19.85 39.36
N VAL A 106 -4.49 20.03 40.56
CA VAL A 106 -3.52 21.10 40.87
C VAL A 106 -2.18 20.85 40.14
N ALA A 107 -1.71 19.61 40.08
CA ALA A 107 -0.47 19.27 39.36
C ALA A 107 -0.57 19.53 37.84
N LEU A 108 -1.73 19.23 37.23
CA LEU A 108 -1.99 19.53 35.81
C LEU A 108 -2.01 21.03 35.52
N MET A 109 -2.55 21.86 36.42
CA MET A 109 -2.52 23.32 36.29
C MET A 109 -1.09 23.87 36.31
N VAL A 110 -0.21 23.37 37.21
CA VAL A 110 1.20 23.82 37.27
C VAL A 110 1.99 23.42 36.01
N LEU A 111 1.76 22.23 35.47
CA LEU A 111 2.43 21.75 34.26
C LEU A 111 2.02 22.55 33.00
N SER A 112 0.75 22.95 32.90
CA SER A 112 0.24 23.73 31.76
C SER A 112 0.81 25.17 31.69
N ALA A 113 1.14 25.79 32.83
CA ALA A 113 1.77 27.11 32.86
C ALA A 113 3.26 27.06 32.47
N GLY A 114 3.94 25.93 32.68
CA GLY A 114 5.36 25.75 32.36
C GLY A 114 5.65 25.58 30.86
N SER A 115 4.74 24.96 30.11
CA SER A 115 4.94 24.69 28.67
C SER A 115 4.94 25.94 27.78
N ALA A 116 4.25 27.02 28.19
CA ALA A 116 4.19 28.26 27.42
C ALA A 116 5.52 29.04 27.43
N TRP A 117 6.33 28.90 28.49
CA TRP A 117 7.59 29.65 28.64
C TRP A 117 8.78 29.02 27.90
N ILE A 118 8.71 27.72 27.60
CA ILE A 118 9.77 26.97 26.90
C ILE A 118 9.70 27.17 25.38
N VAL A 119 8.50 27.32 24.82
CA VAL A 119 8.33 27.53 23.37
C VAL A 119 8.75 28.94 22.93
N SER A 120 8.71 29.93 23.82
CA SER A 120 9.17 31.29 23.50
C SER A 120 10.69 31.49 23.50
N ARG A 121 11.47 30.47 23.91
CA ARG A 121 12.94 30.58 24.02
C ARG A 121 13.72 29.85 22.91
N SER A 122 13.04 29.07 22.07
CA SER A 122 13.61 28.35 20.93
C SER A 122 13.44 29.12 19.61
N GLY A 123 13.65 30.44 19.65
CA GLY A 123 13.82 31.27 18.46
C GLY A 123 15.30 31.49 18.16
N SER A 124 15.70 31.20 16.92
CA SER A 124 16.99 31.48 16.26
C SER A 124 18.11 30.45 16.37
N ALA A 125 18.26 29.65 15.31
CA ALA A 125 19.52 29.33 14.62
C ALA A 125 19.17 28.57 13.32
N ALA A 126 19.26 29.22 12.15
CA ALA A 126 20.42 29.18 11.26
C ALA A 126 20.15 28.23 10.08
N SER A 127 19.65 28.83 8.99
CA SER A 127 19.58 28.22 7.67
C SER A 127 20.95 28.39 7.02
N GLU A 128 21.77 27.32 7.01
CA GLU A 128 23.01 27.26 6.23
C GLU A 128 22.85 26.32 5.03
N GLY A 129 23.35 26.79 3.90
CA GLY A 129 22.96 26.37 2.57
C GLY A 129 23.59 25.08 2.05
N VAL A 130 22.96 24.55 1.01
CA VAL A 130 23.54 23.54 0.13
C VAL A 130 23.55 24.12 -1.28
N THR A 131 24.76 24.29 -1.81
CA THR A 131 25.05 24.60 -3.20
C THR A 131 24.78 23.39 -4.08
N PRO A 132 24.05 23.51 -5.21
CA PRO A 132 24.08 22.48 -6.23
C PRO A 132 25.31 22.69 -7.12
N THR A 133 26.35 21.88 -6.90
CA THR A 133 27.43 21.68 -7.88
C THR A 133 26.89 20.84 -9.03
N ALA A 134 26.82 21.44 -10.21
CA ALA A 134 26.68 20.74 -11.47
C ALA A 134 28.07 20.30 -11.96
N ALA A 135 28.20 19.05 -12.43
CA ALA A 135 29.09 18.69 -13.53
C ALA A 135 28.92 17.21 -13.94
N ASN A 136 28.28 17.03 -15.10
CA ASN A 136 28.72 16.22 -16.26
C ASN A 136 28.90 14.70 -16.07
N GLY A 137 28.59 13.83 -17.02
CA GLY A 137 28.25 13.99 -18.44
C GLY A 137 28.75 12.75 -19.18
N ALA A 138 27.93 12.27 -20.13
CA ALA A 138 28.31 11.43 -21.27
C ALA A 138 29.01 10.07 -21.01
N GLY A 139 28.22 8.99 -21.14
CA GLY A 139 28.72 7.65 -21.39
C GLY A 139 27.63 6.58 -21.56
N LEU A 140 27.38 6.17 -22.82
CA LEU A 140 26.83 4.86 -23.24
C LEU A 140 25.30 4.66 -23.22
N VAL A 141 24.63 5.03 -24.32
CA VAL A 141 23.21 4.73 -24.59
C VAL A 141 22.95 3.22 -24.87
N ALA A 142 23.99 2.37 -24.86
CA ALA A 142 23.87 0.92 -25.05
C ALA A 142 23.67 0.13 -23.75
N ASP A 143 23.83 0.77 -22.58
CA ASP A 143 23.84 0.10 -21.28
C ASP A 143 22.69 0.58 -20.35
N ALA A 144 21.79 1.40 -20.87
CA ALA A 144 20.68 2.00 -20.12
C ALA A 144 19.87 0.99 -19.27
N PRO A 145 19.43 -0.19 -19.77
CA PRO A 145 18.67 -1.12 -18.94
C PRO A 145 19.50 -1.77 -17.83
N ALA A 146 20.78 -2.07 -18.08
CA ALA A 146 21.66 -2.67 -17.07
C ALA A 146 22.10 -1.65 -16.01
N GLN A 147 22.37 -0.41 -16.41
CA GLN A 147 22.63 0.71 -15.49
C GLN A 147 21.41 1.03 -14.62
N LEU A 148 20.21 1.00 -15.19
CA LEU A 148 18.97 1.24 -14.47
C LEU A 148 18.67 0.11 -13.47
N ALA A 149 18.94 -1.15 -13.85
CA ALA A 149 18.87 -2.29 -12.92
C ALA A 149 19.90 -2.16 -11.78
N THR A 150 21.15 -1.82 -12.09
CA THR A 150 22.22 -1.67 -11.11
C THR A 150 21.95 -0.52 -10.13
N SER A 151 21.46 0.62 -10.62
CA SER A 151 21.07 1.76 -9.77
C SER A 151 19.87 1.45 -8.87
N TYR A 152 18.90 0.67 -9.38
CA TYR A 152 17.81 0.14 -8.58
C TYR A 152 18.33 -0.75 -7.44
N ASP A 153 19.17 -1.74 -7.75
CA ASP A 153 19.68 -2.70 -6.76
C ASP A 153 20.52 -1.98 -5.68
N ALA A 154 21.34 -1.01 -6.08
CA ALA A 154 22.11 -0.18 -5.16
C ALA A 154 21.20 0.67 -4.24
N ALA A 155 20.13 1.26 -4.78
CA ALA A 155 19.19 2.06 -4.01
C ALA A 155 18.41 1.21 -2.98
N VAL A 156 18.00 0.01 -3.37
CA VAL A 156 17.34 -0.95 -2.45
C VAL A 156 18.27 -1.30 -1.29
N LEU A 157 19.51 -1.71 -1.58
CA LEU A 157 20.49 -2.08 -0.54
C LEU A 157 20.80 -0.93 0.41
N GLN A 158 20.86 0.30 -0.09
CA GLN A 158 21.08 1.48 0.75
C GLN A 158 19.91 1.70 1.71
N LEU A 159 18.67 1.62 1.22
CA LEU A 159 17.47 1.83 2.04
C LEU A 159 17.26 0.70 3.05
N GLU A 160 17.52 -0.55 2.67
CA GLU A 160 17.48 -1.70 3.58
C GLU A 160 18.50 -1.55 4.72
N ARG A 161 19.70 -1.02 4.43
CA ARG A 161 20.70 -0.72 5.48
C ARG A 161 20.23 0.35 6.45
N ILE A 162 19.64 1.43 5.95
CA ILE A 162 19.09 2.51 6.79
C ILE A 162 18.00 1.98 7.71
N LEU A 163 17.13 1.10 7.19
CA LEU A 163 16.08 0.45 7.97
C LEU A 163 16.64 -0.48 9.05
N GLU A 164 17.65 -1.27 8.71
CA GLU A 164 18.28 -2.19 9.68
C GLU A 164 19.00 -1.43 10.80
N GLU A 165 19.71 -0.34 10.47
CA GLU A 165 20.32 0.55 11.47
C GLU A 165 19.26 1.19 12.39
N SER A 166 18.11 1.57 11.81
CA SER A 166 17.02 2.22 12.54
C SER A 166 16.04 1.25 13.19
N ARG A 167 16.25 -0.06 13.03
CA ARG A 167 15.35 -1.13 13.48
C ARG A 167 15.08 -1.08 14.99
N SER A 168 16.12 -0.79 15.78
CA SER A 168 16.03 -0.68 17.25
C SER A 168 15.20 0.52 17.72
N ARG A 169 14.94 1.49 16.83
CA ARG A 169 14.25 2.74 17.12
C ARG A 169 12.77 2.69 16.76
N LEU A 170 12.39 1.79 15.85
CA LEU A 170 11.00 1.53 15.49
C LEU A 170 10.33 0.64 16.55
N ASP A 171 9.02 0.77 16.71
CA ASP A 171 8.29 -0.17 17.56
C ASP A 171 8.29 -1.59 16.94
N THR A 172 8.20 -2.61 17.79
CA THR A 172 8.32 -4.02 17.36
C THR A 172 7.18 -4.46 16.45
N VAL A 173 6.01 -3.82 16.55
CA VAL A 173 4.83 -4.13 15.73
C VAL A 173 5.03 -3.61 14.30
N THR A 174 5.55 -2.39 14.16
CA THR A 174 5.85 -1.69 12.92
C THR A 174 6.97 -2.38 12.17
N VAL A 175 8.04 -2.79 12.87
CA VAL A 175 9.11 -3.61 12.26
C VAL A 175 8.53 -4.88 11.66
N ARG A 176 7.70 -5.62 12.42
CA ARG A 176 7.07 -6.86 11.95
C ARG A 176 6.23 -6.62 10.69
N ILE A 177 5.41 -5.57 10.68
CA ILE A 177 4.55 -5.24 9.52
C ILE A 177 5.41 -4.86 8.30
N ILE A 178 6.48 -4.10 8.50
CA ILE A 178 7.39 -3.72 7.41
C ILE A 178 8.05 -4.97 6.81
N GLU A 179 8.57 -5.86 7.66
CA GLU A 179 9.22 -7.10 7.21
C GLU A 179 8.25 -8.03 6.47
N GLU A 180 7.03 -8.20 6.98
CA GLU A 180 6.01 -9.03 6.34
C GLU A 180 5.63 -8.50 4.95
N ASN A 181 5.38 -7.19 4.84
CA ASN A 181 5.07 -6.56 3.55
C ASN A 181 6.25 -6.65 2.57
N LEU A 182 7.49 -6.45 3.05
CA LEU A 182 8.68 -6.57 2.22
C LEU A 182 8.83 -8.00 1.65
N LEU A 183 8.61 -9.02 2.49
CA LEU A 183 8.64 -10.41 2.05
C LEU A 183 7.60 -10.73 0.98
N ILE A 184 6.39 -10.14 1.07
CA ILE A 184 5.35 -10.30 0.05
C ILE A 184 5.81 -9.69 -1.28
N VAL A 185 6.31 -8.45 -1.26
CA VAL A 185 6.80 -7.74 -2.45
C VAL A 185 7.97 -8.49 -3.10
N ASP A 186 8.92 -8.99 -2.30
CA ASP A 186 10.07 -9.74 -2.80
C ASP A 186 9.67 -11.06 -3.46
N ARG A 187 8.69 -11.78 -2.88
CA ARG A 187 8.15 -12.98 -3.51
C ARG A 187 7.47 -12.68 -4.84
N ALA A 188 6.72 -11.58 -4.94
CA ALA A 188 6.07 -11.16 -6.18
C ALA A 188 7.09 -10.83 -7.28
N ILE A 189 8.16 -10.10 -6.94
CA ILE A 189 9.27 -9.81 -7.86
C ILE A 189 9.92 -11.10 -8.35
N ALA A 190 10.23 -12.04 -7.45
CA ALA A 190 10.84 -13.31 -7.81
C ALA A 190 9.93 -14.20 -8.68
N GLN A 191 8.61 -14.12 -8.49
CA GLN A 191 7.62 -14.81 -9.34
C GLN A 191 7.56 -14.18 -10.73
N ALA A 192 7.48 -12.85 -10.82
CA ALA A 192 7.45 -12.12 -12.08
C ALA A 192 8.73 -12.38 -12.90
N GLN A 193 9.90 -12.38 -12.26
CA GLN A 193 11.17 -12.71 -12.92
C GLN A 193 11.21 -14.14 -13.46
N ARG A 194 10.71 -15.12 -12.69
CA ARG A 194 10.60 -16.51 -13.15
C ARG A 194 9.65 -16.66 -14.33
N ALA A 195 8.50 -15.98 -14.30
CA ALA A 195 7.56 -15.97 -15.41
C ALA A 195 8.17 -15.35 -16.67
N LEU A 196 8.91 -14.25 -16.52
CA LEU A 196 9.57 -13.55 -17.61
C LEU A 196 10.76 -14.35 -18.20
N ALA A 197 11.41 -15.20 -17.40
CA ALA A 197 12.40 -16.14 -17.91
C ALA A 197 11.76 -17.23 -18.83
N MET A 198 10.50 -17.58 -18.58
CA MET A 198 9.74 -18.52 -19.42
C MET A 198 9.17 -17.84 -20.66
N ASP A 199 8.73 -16.58 -20.56
CA ASP A 199 8.25 -15.78 -21.68
C ASP A 199 8.90 -14.37 -21.69
N PRO A 200 10.10 -14.24 -22.27
CA PRO A 200 10.82 -12.97 -22.30
C PRO A 200 10.17 -11.90 -23.17
N ALA A 201 9.32 -12.29 -24.12
CA ALA A 201 8.68 -11.37 -25.07
C ALA A 201 7.40 -10.73 -24.51
N SER A 202 6.92 -11.18 -23.35
CA SER A 202 5.72 -10.64 -22.71
C SER A 202 5.92 -9.21 -22.21
N ILE A 203 5.38 -8.24 -22.95
CA ILE A 203 5.39 -6.82 -22.57
C ILE A 203 4.68 -6.59 -21.23
N TYR A 204 3.56 -7.28 -21.01
CA TYR A 204 2.81 -7.19 -19.75
C TYR A 204 3.67 -7.57 -18.54
N LEU A 205 4.43 -8.67 -18.60
CA LEU A 205 5.29 -9.10 -17.49
C LEU A 205 6.45 -8.12 -17.25
N GLN A 206 7.00 -7.53 -18.33
CA GLN A 206 8.04 -6.51 -18.22
C GLN A 206 7.52 -5.25 -17.51
N GLU A 207 6.34 -4.77 -17.89
CA GLU A 207 5.70 -3.60 -17.26
C GLU A 207 5.32 -3.88 -15.81
N HIS A 208 4.71 -5.04 -15.53
CA HIS A 208 4.33 -5.45 -14.18
C HIS A 208 5.54 -5.57 -13.25
N LEU A 209 6.65 -6.15 -13.72
CA LEU A 209 7.90 -6.24 -12.96
C LEU A 209 8.44 -4.84 -12.65
N ALA A 210 8.46 -3.93 -13.63
CA ALA A 210 8.93 -2.57 -13.44
C ALA A 210 8.06 -1.77 -12.46
N ALA A 211 6.73 -1.95 -12.51
CA ALA A 211 5.79 -1.34 -11.56
C ALA A 211 6.02 -1.86 -10.13
N THR A 212 6.14 -3.17 -9.95
CA THR A 212 6.36 -3.80 -8.65
C THR A 212 7.69 -3.37 -8.02
N LYS A 213 8.76 -3.28 -8.83
CA LYS A 213 10.05 -2.73 -8.39
C LYS A 213 9.94 -1.28 -7.92
N ARG A 214 9.26 -0.41 -8.69
CA ARG A 214 9.02 0.99 -8.27
C ARG A 214 8.28 1.08 -6.94
N GLN A 215 7.27 0.23 -6.74
CA GLN A 215 6.53 0.15 -5.48
C GLN A 215 7.42 -0.28 -4.30
N LYS A 216 8.31 -1.28 -4.49
CA LYS A 216 9.28 -1.68 -3.45
C LYS A 216 10.14 -0.50 -3.00
N LEU A 217 10.69 0.25 -3.95
CA LEU A 217 11.52 1.42 -3.65
C LEU A 217 10.77 2.49 -2.87
N GLU A 218 9.54 2.80 -3.28
CA GLU A 218 8.74 3.81 -2.59
C GLU A 218 8.39 3.39 -1.15
N PHE A 219 8.01 2.12 -0.97
CA PHE A 219 7.78 1.57 0.35
C PHE A 219 9.02 1.65 1.25
N LEU A 220 10.20 1.28 0.74
CA LEU A 220 11.46 1.37 1.45
C LEU A 220 11.83 2.81 1.82
N ARG A 221 11.59 3.79 0.92
CA ARG A 221 11.79 5.21 1.22
C ARG A 221 10.87 5.70 2.33
N GLN A 222 9.59 5.37 2.26
CA GLN A 222 8.62 5.75 3.28
C GLN A 222 8.95 5.14 4.64
N ALA A 223 9.31 3.86 4.65
CA ALA A 223 9.76 3.17 5.87
C ALA A 223 11.02 3.84 6.46
N ALA A 224 12.00 4.19 5.63
CA ALA A 224 13.22 4.88 6.06
C ALA A 224 12.91 6.29 6.62
N LEU A 225 11.97 7.02 6.00
CA LEU A 225 11.51 8.32 6.51
C LEU A 225 10.83 8.21 7.87
N MET A 226 9.97 7.20 8.06
CA MET A 226 9.34 6.93 9.37
C MET A 226 10.40 6.62 10.44
N ALA A 227 11.42 5.86 10.09
CA ALA A 227 12.53 5.55 10.99
C ALA A 227 13.38 6.79 11.33
N GLY A 228 13.56 7.70 10.36
CA GLY A 228 14.23 8.99 10.54
C GLY A 228 13.43 9.99 11.39
N ALA A 229 12.10 10.01 11.27
CA ALA A 229 11.22 10.92 12.01
C ALA A 229 11.09 10.60 13.51
N VAL A 230 11.48 9.39 13.94
CA VAL A 230 11.57 8.99 15.36
C VAL A 230 12.91 9.45 15.99
N SER A 231 13.58 10.43 15.38
CA SER A 231 14.80 11.11 15.87
C SER A 231 14.49 12.49 16.42
#